data_AF-A0A841EKY3-F1
#
_entry.id   AF-A0A841EKY3-F1
#
_cell.length_a   1.000
_cell.length_b   1.000
_cell.length_c   1.000
_cell.angle_alpha   90.00
_cell.angle_beta   90.00
_cell.angle_gamma   90.00
#
_symmetry.space_group_name_H-M   'P 1'
#
loop_
_entity.id
_entity.type
_entity.pdbx_description
1 polymer ?
#
loop_
_entity_poly.entity_id
_entity_poly.type
_entity_poly.pdbx_seq_one_letter_code
_entity_poly.pdbx_strand_id
1 'polypeptide(L)'
;MREETGHNDGYQIDLYRASVAKWLNAMKPKPAWCACFYYFLFYSIDVKLTIRSARAREYFSDKLGSYNPNLRIERPPEFGWPVGYKFGKNAEIRHIGSVYEWNPDPKITMCRILEGNTSSAGVTGVDRDGDGVYIKWRPKSAIYRCTPLNRLKINGK
;
A
#
# COMPACT_ATOMS: atom_id res chain seq x y z
N MET A 1 -1.73 11.68 8.91
CA MET A 1 -1.12 12.90 8.32
C MET A 1 -2.06 13.37 7.23
N ARG A 2 -2.33 14.68 7.15
CA ARG A 2 -3.13 15.29 6.09
C ARG A 2 -2.29 16.39 5.44
N GLU A 3 -2.31 16.47 4.12
CA GLU A 3 -1.71 17.56 3.37
C GLU A 3 -2.51 18.85 3.55
N GLU A 4 -1.81 19.98 3.57
CA GLU A 4 -2.45 21.30 3.66
C GLU A 4 -3.21 21.65 2.37
N THR A 5 -2.66 21.26 1.21
CA THR A 5 -3.18 21.63 -0.11
C THR A 5 -4.09 20.56 -0.72
N GLY A 6 -3.93 19.30 -0.33
CA GLY A 6 -4.55 18.14 -0.98
C GLY A 6 -4.06 17.88 -2.42
N HIS A 7 -2.93 18.47 -2.81
CA HIS A 7 -2.40 18.41 -4.18
C HIS A 7 -1.14 17.54 -4.32
N ASN A 8 -0.84 16.66 -3.36
CA ASN A 8 0.32 15.78 -3.39
C ASN A 8 1.66 16.54 -3.47
N ASP A 9 1.75 17.70 -2.84
CA ASP A 9 2.89 18.64 -2.84
C ASP A 9 3.47 18.92 -1.44
N GLY A 10 3.00 18.23 -0.40
CA GLY A 10 3.53 18.40 0.95
C GLY A 10 4.97 17.91 1.12
N TYR A 11 5.72 18.56 2.01
CA TYR A 11 7.13 18.22 2.32
C TYR A 11 7.34 16.73 2.63
N GLN A 12 6.45 16.12 3.41
CA GLN A 12 6.55 14.69 3.75
C GLN A 12 6.42 13.77 2.53
N ILE A 13 5.64 14.17 1.53
CA ILE A 13 5.45 13.38 0.31
C ILE A 13 6.69 13.46 -0.57
N ASP A 14 7.34 14.61 -0.64
CA ASP A 14 8.62 14.73 -1.31
C ASP A 14 9.70 13.88 -0.61
N LEU A 15 9.69 13.76 0.73
CA LEU A 15 10.53 12.79 1.44
C LEU A 15 10.22 11.35 1.05
N TYR A 16 8.94 10.96 0.97
CA TYR A 16 8.55 9.61 0.57
C TYR A 16 9.03 9.30 -0.85
N ARG A 17 8.84 10.23 -1.80
CA ARG A 17 9.28 10.04 -3.18
C ARG A 17 10.81 9.99 -3.28
N ALA A 18 11.54 10.78 -2.48
CA ALA A 18 12.99 10.72 -2.41
C ALA A 18 13.54 9.39 -1.87
N SER A 19 12.75 8.65 -1.09
CA SER A 19 13.18 7.38 -0.51
C SER A 19 13.32 6.24 -1.54
N VAL A 20 12.59 6.29 -2.66
CA VAL A 20 12.61 5.21 -3.67
C VAL A 20 13.82 5.34 -4.63
N ALA A 21 13.61 5.80 -5.87
CA ALA A 21 14.68 6.02 -6.83
C ALA A 21 14.69 7.47 -7.30
N LYS A 22 15.88 8.10 -7.36
CA LYS A 22 16.04 9.52 -7.74
C LYS A 22 15.37 9.89 -9.06
N TRP A 23 15.33 8.97 -10.04
CA TRP A 23 14.68 9.23 -11.33
C TRP A 23 13.15 9.35 -11.24
N LEU A 24 12.51 8.74 -10.23
CA LEU A 24 11.06 8.86 -10.01
C LEU A 24 10.67 10.27 -9.55
N ASN A 25 11.56 10.96 -8.82
CA ASN A 25 11.35 12.37 -8.45
C ASN A 25 11.38 13.31 -9.66
N ALA A 26 12.06 12.92 -10.73
CA ALA A 26 12.16 13.70 -11.96
C ALA A 26 10.99 13.47 -12.94
N MET A 27 10.09 12.51 -12.67
CA MET A 27 8.96 12.22 -13.55
C MET A 27 7.88 13.30 -13.51
N LYS A 28 7.29 13.59 -14.68
CA LYS A 28 6.08 14.42 -14.84
C LYS A 28 5.02 13.65 -15.65
N PRO A 29 3.77 13.49 -15.15
CA PRO A 29 3.32 13.88 -13.81
C PRO A 29 4.03 13.08 -12.70
N LYS A 30 4.13 13.66 -11.50
CA LYS A 30 4.72 12.97 -10.34
C LYS A 30 3.91 11.68 -10.08
N PRO A 31 4.55 10.54 -9.78
CA PRO A 31 3.82 9.30 -9.51
C PRO A 31 2.99 9.41 -8.22
N ALA A 32 1.91 8.63 -8.15
CA ALA A 32 1.16 8.40 -6.92
C ALA A 32 2.10 7.91 -5.81
N TRP A 33 1.91 8.38 -4.58
CA TRP A 33 2.90 8.20 -3.52
C TRP A 33 2.55 7.09 -2.52
N CYS A 34 1.46 6.34 -2.69
CA CYS A 34 1.11 5.22 -1.79
C CYS A 34 2.25 4.20 -1.64
N ALA A 35 2.86 3.79 -2.76
CA ALA A 35 4.00 2.88 -2.77
C ALA A 35 5.30 3.54 -2.29
N CYS A 36 5.46 4.85 -2.47
CA CYS A 36 6.61 5.61 -1.96
C CYS A 36 6.55 5.71 -0.43
N PHE A 37 5.38 6.02 0.13
CA PHE A 37 5.14 6.03 1.57
C PHE A 37 5.45 4.66 2.16
N TYR A 38 4.99 3.60 1.51
CA TYR A 38 5.24 2.25 1.99
C TYR A 38 6.75 1.90 1.96
N TYR A 39 7.46 2.25 0.88
CA TYR A 39 8.93 2.11 0.86
C TYR A 39 9.60 2.86 2.00
N PHE A 40 9.18 4.12 2.21
CA PHE A 40 9.71 4.99 3.26
C PHE A 40 9.56 4.38 4.65
N LEU A 41 8.46 3.67 4.94
CA LEU A 41 8.30 2.96 6.21
C LEU A 41 9.39 1.91 6.42
N PHE A 42 9.68 1.06 5.42
CA PHE A 42 10.75 0.06 5.53
C PHE A 42 12.14 0.71 5.63
N TYR A 43 12.37 1.74 4.82
CA TYR A 43 13.62 2.48 4.85
C TYR A 43 13.89 3.11 6.23
N SER A 44 12.85 3.65 6.86
CA SER A 44 12.94 4.29 8.18
C SER A 44 13.28 3.32 9.32
N ILE A 45 13.09 2.02 9.10
CA ILE A 45 13.47 0.95 10.04
C ILE A 45 14.67 0.13 9.53
N ASP A 46 15.48 0.72 8.64
CA ASP A 46 16.67 0.11 8.01
C ASP A 46 16.41 -1.23 7.28
N VAL A 47 15.16 -1.45 6.84
CA VAL A 47 14.81 -2.58 5.96
C VAL A 47 14.92 -2.12 4.50
N LYS A 48 15.98 -2.56 3.83
CA LYS A 48 16.26 -2.19 2.44
C LYS A 48 15.57 -3.13 1.47
N LEU A 49 14.41 -2.76 0.95
CA LEU A 49 13.74 -3.52 -0.10
C LEU A 49 14.55 -3.49 -1.41
N THR A 50 14.55 -4.60 -2.16
CA THR A 50 15.13 -4.63 -3.52
C THR A 50 14.28 -3.83 -4.50
N ILE A 51 12.98 -3.70 -4.20
CA ILE A 51 12.01 -2.96 -5.00
C ILE A 51 12.27 -1.47 -4.82
N ARG A 52 12.73 -0.77 -5.86
CA ARG A 52 12.96 0.69 -5.83
C ARG A 52 12.00 1.45 -6.74
N SER A 53 10.74 1.00 -6.81
CA SER A 53 9.72 1.67 -7.62
C SER A 53 8.61 2.28 -6.79
N ALA A 54 7.98 3.31 -7.38
CA ALA A 54 6.74 3.89 -6.89
C ALA A 54 5.49 3.09 -7.33
N ARG A 55 5.63 1.82 -7.71
CA ARG A 55 4.52 1.02 -8.27
C ARG A 55 4.02 0.00 -7.26
N ALA A 56 2.76 0.14 -6.84
CA ALA A 56 2.12 -0.76 -5.88
C ALA A 56 2.26 -2.24 -6.25
N ARG A 57 2.06 -2.61 -7.53
CA ARG A 57 2.18 -4.00 -8.00
C ARG A 57 3.51 -4.69 -7.70
N GLU A 58 4.61 -3.94 -7.60
CA GLU A 58 5.94 -4.54 -7.46
C GLU A 58 6.18 -5.12 -6.06
N TYR A 59 5.37 -4.71 -5.07
CA TYR A 59 5.32 -5.30 -3.74
C TYR A 59 4.67 -6.70 -3.72
N PHE A 60 4.09 -7.11 -4.84
CA PHE A 60 3.28 -8.32 -4.97
C PHE A 60 3.75 -9.16 -6.16
N SER A 61 4.89 -9.85 -6.04
CA SER A 61 5.39 -10.65 -7.17
C SER A 61 4.46 -11.82 -7.52
N ASP A 62 4.35 -12.16 -8.80
CA ASP A 62 3.46 -13.21 -9.31
C ASP A 62 3.81 -14.63 -8.84
N LYS A 63 5.04 -14.85 -8.33
CA LYS A 63 5.52 -16.14 -7.81
C LYS A 63 5.40 -16.29 -6.29
N LEU A 64 4.99 -15.25 -5.58
CA LEU A 64 4.93 -15.24 -4.12
C LEU A 64 3.46 -15.29 -3.70
N GLY A 65 3.11 -16.36 -2.99
CA GLY A 65 1.77 -16.74 -2.52
C GLY A 65 0.89 -15.52 -2.27
N SER A 66 0.01 -15.28 -3.23
CA SER A 66 -0.81 -14.10 -3.35
C SER A 66 -2.16 -14.37 -2.71
N TYR A 67 -2.55 -13.61 -1.69
CA TYR A 67 -3.95 -13.58 -1.27
C TYR A 67 -4.83 -13.17 -2.47
N ASN A 68 -5.98 -13.79 -2.55
CA ASN A 68 -7.11 -13.46 -3.41
C ASN A 68 -8.31 -13.72 -2.51
N PRO A 69 -9.33 -12.86 -2.47
CA PRO A 69 -10.53 -13.09 -1.66
C PRO A 69 -11.26 -14.41 -1.99
N ASN A 70 -10.95 -15.05 -3.13
CA ASN A 70 -11.40 -16.41 -3.49
C ASN A 70 -10.43 -17.54 -3.10
N LEU A 71 -9.23 -17.24 -2.60
CA LEU A 71 -8.23 -18.22 -2.19
C LEU A 71 -8.27 -18.38 -0.67
N ARG A 72 -8.56 -19.62 -0.23
CA ARG A 72 -8.47 -20.09 1.15
C ARG A 72 -7.25 -19.48 1.84
N ILE A 73 -7.49 -18.64 2.84
CA ILE A 73 -6.46 -18.10 3.70
C ILE A 73 -6.00 -19.23 4.63
N GLU A 74 -4.76 -19.70 4.49
CA GLU A 74 -4.20 -20.70 5.43
C GLU A 74 -3.97 -20.10 6.83
N ARG A 75 -3.71 -18.78 6.90
CA ARG A 75 -3.61 -18.02 8.16
C ARG A 75 -3.97 -16.54 8.00
N PRO A 76 -4.64 -15.91 8.98
CA PRO A 76 -4.98 -14.49 8.94
C PRO A 76 -3.75 -13.61 8.66
N PRO A 77 -3.87 -12.57 7.80
CA PRO A 77 -2.84 -11.54 7.65
C PRO A 77 -2.47 -10.89 8.98
N GLU A 78 -1.18 -10.64 9.19
CA GLU A 78 -0.66 -10.01 10.41
C GLU A 78 -0.40 -8.52 10.20
N PHE A 79 -0.25 -7.79 11.30
CA PHE A 79 0.12 -6.38 11.29
C PHE A 79 1.35 -6.12 10.39
N GLY A 80 1.30 -5.05 9.62
CA GLY A 80 2.39 -4.63 8.73
C GLY A 80 2.40 -5.35 7.38
N TRP A 81 1.62 -6.41 7.14
CA TRP A 81 1.61 -7.06 5.83
C TRP A 81 1.08 -6.11 4.74
N PRO A 82 1.73 -6.00 3.56
CA PRO A 82 1.22 -5.18 2.49
C PRO A 82 -0.08 -5.77 1.93
N VAL A 83 -1.03 -4.89 1.63
CA VAL A 83 -2.30 -5.22 0.96
C VAL A 83 -2.42 -4.44 -0.34
N GLY A 84 -2.88 -5.08 -1.40
CA GLY A 84 -2.95 -4.56 -2.75
C GLY A 84 -4.40 -4.44 -3.21
N TYR A 85 -4.70 -3.33 -3.88
CA TYR A 85 -6.01 -3.03 -4.45
C TYR A 85 -5.91 -2.89 -5.97
N LYS A 86 -6.95 -3.34 -6.67
CA LYS A 86 -7.12 -3.16 -8.11
C LYS A 86 -8.06 -2.00 -8.38
N PHE A 87 -7.73 -1.22 -9.41
CA PHE A 87 -8.62 -0.20 -9.95
C PHE A 87 -8.73 -0.34 -11.46
N GLY A 88 -9.95 -0.20 -11.98
CA GLY A 88 -10.23 -0.30 -13.41
C GLY A 88 -10.32 -1.75 -13.91
N LYS A 89 -10.68 -1.90 -15.19
CA LYS A 89 -10.86 -3.21 -15.84
C LYS A 89 -9.56 -3.98 -16.05
N ASN A 90 -8.41 -3.30 -16.00
CA ASN A 90 -7.10 -3.91 -16.18
C ASN A 90 -6.63 -4.53 -14.85
N ALA A 91 -6.30 -5.82 -14.90
CA ALA A 91 -6.11 -6.70 -13.74
C ALA A 91 -4.80 -6.48 -12.96
N GLU A 92 -4.28 -5.26 -12.84
CA GLU A 92 -3.06 -4.97 -12.06
C GLU A 92 -3.37 -4.25 -10.74
N ILE A 93 -2.48 -4.43 -9.75
CA ILE A 93 -2.56 -3.74 -8.46
C ILE A 93 -2.09 -2.29 -8.65
N ARG A 94 -2.96 -1.34 -8.31
CA ARG A 94 -2.73 0.10 -8.49
C ARG A 94 -2.58 0.88 -7.19
N HIS A 95 -2.92 0.27 -6.07
CA HIS A 95 -2.78 0.88 -4.76
C HIS A 95 -2.33 -0.14 -3.72
N ILE A 96 -1.66 0.37 -2.69
CA ILE A 96 -1.07 -0.42 -1.62
C ILE A 96 -1.39 0.21 -0.26
N GLY A 97 -1.71 -0.64 0.69
CA GLY A 97 -1.77 -0.31 2.11
C GLY A 97 -1.03 -1.37 2.93
N SER A 98 -1.22 -1.30 4.24
CA SER A 98 -0.66 -2.26 5.19
C SER A 98 -1.70 -2.67 6.21
N VAL A 99 -1.74 -3.94 6.60
CA VAL A 99 -2.63 -4.41 7.66
C VAL A 99 -2.31 -3.67 8.95
N TYR A 100 -3.30 -2.95 9.47
CA TYR A 100 -3.22 -2.30 10.78
C TYR A 100 -3.96 -3.13 11.83
N GLU A 101 -5.11 -3.71 11.48
CA GLU A 101 -5.80 -4.67 12.31
C GLU A 101 -6.57 -5.66 11.44
N TRP A 102 -6.45 -6.94 11.77
CA TRP A 102 -7.19 -8.02 11.13
C TRP A 102 -7.89 -8.88 12.18
N ASN A 103 -9.21 -8.94 12.14
CA ASN A 103 -9.96 -9.87 12.97
C ASN A 103 -9.95 -11.27 12.32
N PRO A 104 -9.51 -12.34 13.01
CA PRO A 104 -9.44 -13.68 12.45
C PRO A 104 -10.82 -14.34 12.28
N ASP A 105 -11.87 -13.85 12.96
CA ASP A 105 -13.23 -14.37 12.82
C ASP A 105 -13.72 -14.16 11.36
N PRO A 106 -14.08 -15.24 10.63
CA PRO A 106 -14.58 -15.13 9.28
C PRO A 106 -15.93 -14.39 9.18
N LYS A 107 -16.71 -14.28 10.27
CA LYS A 107 -17.96 -13.52 10.32
C LYS A 107 -17.74 -12.01 10.30
N ILE A 108 -16.57 -11.55 10.76
CA ILE A 108 -16.22 -10.13 10.75
C ILE A 108 -15.61 -9.82 9.38
N THR A 109 -16.37 -9.12 8.53
CA THR A 109 -16.00 -8.88 7.13
C THR A 109 -15.15 -7.63 6.91
N MET A 110 -14.89 -6.86 7.98
CA MET A 110 -14.13 -5.61 7.93
C MET A 110 -12.75 -5.77 8.57
N CYS A 111 -11.81 -4.94 8.14
CA CYS A 111 -10.46 -4.83 8.69
C CYS A 111 -10.00 -3.37 8.68
N ARG A 112 -8.93 -3.05 9.42
CA ARG A 112 -8.30 -1.73 9.39
C ARG A 112 -6.98 -1.80 8.63
N ILE A 113 -6.80 -0.90 7.68
CA ILE A 113 -5.63 -0.82 6.80
C ILE A 113 -5.01 0.57 6.90
N LEU A 114 -3.69 0.65 7.10
CA LEU A 114 -2.93 1.88 6.97
C LEU A 114 -2.66 2.16 5.48
N GLU A 115 -3.09 3.31 4.98
CA GLU A 115 -2.96 3.69 3.58
C GLU A 115 -2.39 5.10 3.46
N GLY A 116 -1.40 5.28 2.58
CA GLY A 116 -0.95 6.60 2.11
C GLY A 116 -1.54 6.91 0.73
N ASN A 117 -1.57 8.18 0.33
CA ASN A 117 -2.23 8.67 -0.89
C ASN A 117 -3.70 8.24 -0.93
N THR A 118 -4.38 8.37 0.21
CA THR A 118 -5.83 8.21 0.33
C THR A 118 -6.40 9.46 0.98
N SER A 119 -7.71 9.70 0.84
CA SER A 119 -8.34 10.88 1.41
C SER A 119 -8.91 10.64 2.80
N SER A 120 -9.26 11.68 3.53
CA SER A 120 -10.04 11.56 4.77
C SER A 120 -11.47 11.02 4.55
N ALA A 121 -12.01 11.09 3.32
CA ALA A 121 -13.39 10.69 3.01
C ALA A 121 -13.68 9.22 3.35
N GLY A 122 -14.85 8.95 3.93
CA GLY A 122 -15.28 7.61 4.34
C GLY A 122 -15.41 6.58 3.20
N VAL A 123 -15.83 5.36 3.56
CA VAL A 123 -15.89 4.12 2.74
C VAL A 123 -16.59 4.27 1.36
N THR A 124 -17.30 5.37 1.11
CA THR A 124 -18.21 5.54 -0.04
C THR A 124 -17.63 6.35 -1.20
N GLY A 125 -16.47 7.00 -1.06
CA GLY A 125 -15.85 7.80 -2.13
C GLY A 125 -14.50 7.23 -2.60
N VAL A 126 -14.32 7.07 -3.92
CA VAL A 126 -13.01 6.77 -4.52
C VAL A 126 -12.34 8.09 -4.84
N ASP A 127 -11.75 8.72 -3.83
CA ASP A 127 -10.78 9.79 -4.07
C ASP A 127 -9.45 9.17 -4.51
N ARG A 128 -9.02 9.53 -5.72
CA ARG A 128 -7.82 8.98 -6.37
C ARG A 128 -6.61 9.88 -6.20
N ASP A 129 -6.82 11.13 -5.83
CA ASP A 129 -5.76 12.09 -5.61
C ASP A 129 -5.17 11.86 -4.22
N GLY A 130 -6.04 11.67 -3.22
CA GLY A 130 -5.66 11.40 -1.84
C GLY A 130 -5.04 12.61 -1.16
N ASP A 131 -5.31 12.80 0.14
CA ASP A 131 -4.85 13.98 0.88
C ASP A 131 -3.99 13.60 2.09
N GLY A 132 -3.57 12.34 2.21
CA GLY A 132 -2.76 11.95 3.35
C GLY A 132 -2.63 10.46 3.64
N VAL A 133 -2.21 10.20 4.88
CA VAL A 133 -2.01 8.88 5.47
C VAL A 133 -3.07 8.66 6.55
N TYR A 134 -3.86 7.60 6.38
CA TYR A 134 -5.01 7.30 7.24
C TYR A 134 -5.11 5.80 7.54
N ILE A 135 -5.76 5.48 8.66
CA ILE A 135 -6.27 4.14 8.92
C ILE A 135 -7.69 4.06 8.37
N LYS A 136 -7.91 3.15 7.42
CA LYS A 136 -9.17 2.95 6.72
C LYS A 136 -9.85 1.66 7.16
N TRP A 137 -11.14 1.73 7.41
CA TRP A 137 -12.00 0.54 7.43
C TRP A 137 -12.20 0.06 6.00
N ARG A 138 -11.83 -1.20 5.73
CA ARG A 138 -11.98 -1.84 4.42
C ARG A 138 -12.72 -3.17 4.55
N PRO A 139 -13.68 -3.46 3.67
CA PRO A 139 -14.18 -4.82 3.51
C PRO A 139 -13.02 -5.73 3.12
N LYS A 140 -12.89 -6.89 3.76
CA LYS A 140 -11.90 -7.92 3.42
C LYS A 140 -12.03 -8.32 1.93
N SER A 141 -13.25 -8.33 1.39
CA SER A 141 -13.53 -8.59 -0.02
C SER A 141 -12.99 -7.55 -1.01
N ALA A 142 -12.73 -6.32 -0.56
CA ALA A 142 -12.16 -5.27 -1.40
C ALA A 142 -10.64 -5.44 -1.60
N ILE A 143 -9.98 -6.20 -0.73
CA ILE A 143 -8.56 -6.45 -0.82
C ILE A 143 -8.32 -7.48 -1.92
N TYR A 144 -7.51 -7.12 -2.91
CA TYR A 144 -7.19 -8.03 -4.00
C TYR A 144 -6.08 -8.99 -3.60
N ARG A 145 -5.04 -8.50 -2.91
CA ARG A 145 -3.85 -9.27 -2.53
C ARG A 145 -3.28 -8.81 -1.19
N CYS A 146 -2.60 -9.71 -0.51
CA CYS A 146 -1.86 -9.56 0.74
C CYS A 146 -0.58 -10.37 0.60
N THR A 147 0.53 -9.88 1.15
CA THR A 147 1.82 -10.56 1.08
C THR A 147 2.45 -10.65 2.47
N PRO A 148 2.91 -11.82 2.94
CA PRO A 148 3.67 -11.88 4.18
C PRO A 148 4.94 -11.05 4.13
N LEU A 149 5.31 -10.37 5.21
CA LEU A 149 6.53 -9.55 5.25
C LEU A 149 7.80 -10.34 4.90
N ASN A 150 7.90 -11.59 5.33
CA ASN A 150 9.02 -12.48 5.00
C ASN A 150 9.07 -12.94 3.53
N ARG A 151 8.06 -12.58 2.73
CA ARG A 151 8.03 -12.78 1.27
C ARG A 151 8.38 -11.50 0.51
N LEU A 152 8.59 -10.37 1.17
CA LEU A 152 9.12 -9.19 0.51
C LEU A 152 10.59 -9.41 0.14
N LYS A 153 10.98 -8.98 -1.06
CA LYS A 153 12.37 -9.05 -1.49
C LYS A 153 13.18 -7.96 -0.79
N ILE A 154 14.06 -8.37 0.13
CA ILE A 154 14.93 -7.50 0.94
C ILE A 154 16.37 -7.71 0.47
N ASN A 155 17.16 -6.64 0.34
CA ASN A 155 18.60 -6.74 0.06
C ASN A 155 19.32 -7.24 1.32
N GLY A 156 20.15 -8.28 1.19
CA GLY A 156 21.05 -8.72 2.26
C GLY A 156 20.60 -9.94 3.09
N LYS A 157 19.61 -10.70 2.61
CA LYS A 157 19.35 -12.09 3.04
C LYS A 157 18.98 -12.95 1.84
#